data_AF-A0A0F9D0C8-F1
#
_entry.id   AF-A0A0F9D0C8-F1
#
_cell.length_a   1.000
_cell.length_b   1.000
_cell.length_c   1.000
_cell.angle_alpha   90.00
_cell.angle_beta   90.00
_cell.angle_gamma   90.00
#
_symmetry.space_group_name_H-M   'P 1'
#
loop_
_entity.id
_entity.type
_entity.pdbx_description
1 polymer ?
#
loop_
_entity_poly.entity_id
_entity_poly.type
_entity_poly.pdbx_seq_one_letter_code
_entity_poly.pdbx_strand_id
1 'polypeptide(L)'
;MRPMSGDKEAIIPLEELQFGETLPEKINIIWTGEKSPEDAAIDWMNKGRELTLKELDKGKKFDDGKLRWDLLPYDVIEDVVDILTYGANKYGDNNWQKVDTDRYVAALWRHFAAWRTGEELDKESGKHHLAHALCNLMFINWQEKHKGD
;
A
#
# COMPACT_ATOMS: atom_id res chain seq x y z
N MET A 1 29.66 8.33 10.59
CA MET A 1 29.09 7.00 10.92
C MET A 1 28.93 6.94 12.43
N ARG A 2 27.70 6.92 12.95
CA ARG A 2 27.45 6.55 14.37
C ARG A 2 27.46 5.03 14.46
N PRO A 3 28.01 4.41 15.52
CA PRO A 3 27.86 2.98 15.72
C PRO A 3 26.40 2.69 16.08
N MET A 4 25.81 1.70 15.41
CA MET A 4 24.53 1.12 15.79
C MET A 4 24.73 0.39 17.11
N SER A 5 24.17 0.91 18.20
CA SER A 5 23.96 0.12 19.40
C SER A 5 22.84 -0.86 19.07
N GLY A 6 23.19 -2.09 18.71
CA GLY A 6 22.21 -3.13 18.42
C GLY A 6 21.27 -3.28 19.62
N ASP A 7 19.97 -3.27 19.35
CA ASP A 7 18.94 -3.59 20.32
C ASP A 7 19.31 -4.93 20.96
N LYS A 8 19.50 -4.94 22.28
CA LYS A 8 19.79 -6.16 23.04
C LYS A 8 18.46 -6.68 23.58
N GLU A 9 17.96 -7.74 22.96
CA GLU A 9 16.84 -8.51 23.49
C GLU A 9 17.34 -9.41 24.63
N ALA A 10 16.67 -9.37 25.78
CA ALA A 10 16.91 -10.28 26.88
C ALA A 10 15.58 -10.96 27.25
N ILE A 11 15.61 -12.29 27.38
CA ILE A 11 14.49 -13.12 27.83
C ILE A 11 14.76 -13.47 29.28
N ILE A 12 13.95 -12.95 30.21
CA ILE A 12 14.08 -13.30 31.63
C ILE A 12 13.15 -14.49 31.94
N PRO A 13 13.65 -15.59 32.54
CA PRO A 13 12.83 -16.74 32.94
C PRO A 13 11.80 -16.40 34.02
N LEU A 14 10.60 -16.97 33.90
CA LEU A 14 9.42 -16.67 34.74
C LEU A 14 9.57 -17.13 36.22
N GLU A 15 10.58 -17.95 36.52
CA GLU A 15 10.78 -18.64 37.81
C GLU A 15 11.19 -17.70 38.95
N GLU A 16 11.61 -16.48 38.64
CA GLU A 16 12.07 -15.47 39.60
C GLU A 16 10.97 -14.45 39.99
N LEU A 17 9.74 -14.60 39.47
CA LEU A 17 8.62 -13.65 39.65
C LEU A 17 7.49 -14.28 40.48
N GLN A 18 7.20 -13.74 41.67
CA GLN A 18 6.01 -14.12 42.45
C GLN A 18 4.82 -13.20 42.15
N PHE A 19 3.82 -13.65 41.37
CA PHE A 19 2.60 -12.87 41.13
C PHE A 19 1.33 -13.73 40.97
N GLY A 20 0.18 -13.11 41.27
CA GLY A 20 -1.10 -13.75 41.60
C GLY A 20 -2.14 -13.92 40.50
N GLU A 21 -1.87 -13.58 39.24
CA GLU A 21 -2.74 -13.95 38.09
C GLU A 21 -1.90 -14.23 36.84
N THR A 22 -2.38 -15.13 35.98
CA THR A 22 -1.64 -15.73 34.85
C THR A 22 -1.24 -14.69 33.80
N LEU A 23 0.08 -14.45 33.69
CA LEU A 23 0.72 -13.67 32.63
C LEU A 23 1.07 -14.55 31.42
N PRO A 24 1.25 -13.97 30.21
CA PRO A 24 1.79 -14.70 29.06
C PRO A 24 3.20 -15.23 29.34
N GLU A 25 3.55 -16.41 28.81
CA GLU A 25 4.79 -17.14 29.11
C GLU A 25 6.10 -16.34 28.87
N LYS A 26 6.07 -15.27 28.07
CA LYS A 26 7.20 -14.37 27.80
C LYS A 26 6.73 -12.92 27.60
N ILE A 27 7.48 -11.96 28.16
CA ILE A 27 7.31 -10.52 27.91
C ILE A 27 8.61 -10.00 27.29
N ASN A 28 8.52 -9.39 26.10
CA ASN A 28 9.67 -8.74 25.47
C ASN A 28 9.82 -7.31 26.02
N ILE A 29 10.98 -7.00 26.58
CA ILE A 29 11.32 -5.67 27.08
C ILE A 29 12.41 -5.09 26.19
N ILE A 30 12.16 -3.92 25.59
CA ILE A 30 13.18 -3.17 24.85
C ILE A 30 13.93 -2.29 25.86
N TRP A 31 15.24 -2.50 26.01
CA TRP A 31 16.09 -1.79 26.97
C TRP A 31 17.15 -0.93 26.27
N THR A 32 17.26 0.34 26.68
CA THR A 32 18.19 1.33 26.10
C THR A 32 19.13 1.97 27.14
N GLY A 33 19.28 1.36 28.32
CA GLY A 33 20.14 1.86 29.39
C GLY A 33 21.59 1.40 29.31
N GLU A 34 22.48 2.08 30.05
CA GLU A 34 23.93 1.80 30.08
C GLU A 34 24.29 0.50 30.81
N LYS A 35 23.47 0.06 31.77
CA LYS A 35 23.61 -1.23 32.46
C LYS A 35 23.09 -2.37 31.60
N SER A 36 23.57 -3.59 31.83
CA SER A 36 22.96 -4.76 31.21
C SER A 36 21.49 -4.89 31.66
N PRO A 37 20.61 -5.44 30.79
CA PRO A 37 19.20 -5.65 31.14
C PRO A 37 19.01 -6.46 32.44
N GLU A 38 19.89 -7.42 32.70
CA GLU A 38 19.85 -8.28 33.89
C GLU A 38 20.17 -7.50 35.16
N ASP A 39 21.23 -6.67 35.15
CA ASP A 39 21.62 -5.84 36.31
C ASP A 39 20.57 -4.77 36.62
N ALA A 40 19.92 -4.24 35.57
CA ALA A 40 18.83 -3.29 35.71
C ALA A 40 17.58 -3.95 36.31
N ALA A 41 17.27 -5.18 35.93
CA ALA A 41 16.16 -5.96 36.48
C ALA A 41 16.37 -6.27 37.98
N ILE A 42 17.57 -6.72 38.35
CA ILE A 42 17.93 -7.02 39.75
C ILE A 42 17.85 -5.76 40.63
N ASP A 43 18.40 -4.63 40.18
CA ASP A 43 18.29 -3.35 40.91
C ASP A 43 16.84 -2.87 41.03
N TRP A 44 16.01 -3.15 40.03
CA TRP A 44 14.60 -2.79 40.03
C TRP A 44 13.77 -3.64 41.01
N MET A 45 14.00 -4.96 41.04
CA MET A 45 13.33 -5.87 41.99
C MET A 45 13.72 -5.57 43.44
N ASN A 46 15.00 -5.31 43.71
CA ASN A 46 15.50 -5.00 45.05
C ASN A 46 14.99 -3.67 45.61
N LYS A 47 14.46 -2.79 44.75
CA LYS A 47 13.84 -1.51 45.15
C LYS A 47 12.35 -1.64 45.46
N GLY A 48 11.78 -2.85 45.43
CA GLY A 48 10.37 -3.09 45.76
C GLY A 48 9.39 -2.33 44.88
N ARG A 49 9.78 -2.07 43.61
CA ARG A 49 8.94 -1.33 42.67
C ARG A 49 7.93 -2.27 42.03
N GLU A 50 6.70 -1.76 41.85
CA GLU A 50 5.63 -2.48 41.17
C GLU A 50 5.72 -2.27 39.66
N LEU A 51 5.60 -3.33 38.87
CA LEU A 51 5.64 -3.24 37.41
C LEU A 51 4.23 -2.87 36.92
N THR A 52 4.04 -1.63 36.46
CA THR A 52 2.79 -1.25 35.80
C THR A 52 2.97 -1.40 34.29
N LEU A 53 2.36 -2.42 33.70
CA LEU A 53 2.22 -2.52 32.25
C LEU A 53 1.20 -1.49 31.80
N LYS A 54 1.65 -0.41 31.16
CA LYS A 54 0.76 0.55 30.50
C LYS A 54 0.58 0.06 29.07
N GLU A 55 -0.65 -0.32 28.70
CA GLU A 55 -0.94 -0.58 27.29
C GLU A 55 -0.48 0.63 26.47
N LEU A 56 0.33 0.38 25.45
CA LEU A 56 0.63 1.41 24.46
C LEU A 56 -0.69 1.76 23.79
N ASP A 57 -1.16 2.98 24.04
CA ASP A 57 -2.33 3.54 23.39
C ASP A 57 -2.05 3.62 21.87
N LYS A 58 -2.41 2.55 21.15
CA LYS A 58 -2.30 2.51 19.70
C LYS A 58 -3.30 3.51 19.14
N GLY A 59 -2.78 4.57 18.51
CA GLY A 59 -3.61 5.57 17.85
C GLY A 59 -4.63 4.92 16.92
N LYS A 60 -5.92 5.26 17.12
CA LYS A 60 -7.02 4.77 16.29
C LYS A 60 -7.17 5.70 15.08
N LYS A 61 -7.09 5.14 13.88
CA LYS A 61 -7.38 5.85 12.63
C LYS A 61 -8.73 5.37 12.08
N PHE A 62 -9.73 6.25 12.11
CA PHE A 62 -11.04 5.98 11.51
C PHE A 62 -10.97 6.34 10.03
N ASP A 63 -10.74 5.33 9.19
CA ASP A 63 -10.74 5.47 7.74
C ASP A 63 -12.07 5.03 7.10
N ASP A 64 -13.12 4.88 7.91
CA ASP A 64 -14.47 4.57 7.42
C ASP A 64 -14.99 5.66 6.47
N GLY A 65 -15.66 5.23 5.39
CA GLY A 65 -16.14 6.09 4.32
C GLY A 65 -15.07 6.69 3.40
N LYS A 66 -13.77 6.42 3.61
CA LYS A 66 -12.71 6.88 2.69
C LYS A 66 -12.55 5.93 1.50
N LEU A 67 -12.09 6.49 0.38
CA LEU A 67 -11.75 5.70 -0.80
C LEU A 67 -10.63 4.69 -0.48
N ARG A 68 -10.86 3.44 -0.87
CA ARG A 68 -9.95 2.30 -0.65
C ARG A 68 -9.04 2.09 -1.86
N TRP A 69 -8.13 3.03 -2.07
CA TRP A 69 -7.13 2.98 -3.16
C TRP A 69 -6.28 1.70 -3.12
N ASP A 70 -6.08 1.14 -1.93
CA ASP A 70 -5.35 -0.10 -1.68
C ASP A 70 -6.01 -1.35 -2.29
N LEU A 71 -7.28 -1.28 -2.70
CA LEU A 71 -7.98 -2.38 -3.36
C LEU A 71 -7.82 -2.37 -4.89
N LEU A 72 -7.15 -1.38 -5.46
CA LEU A 72 -6.92 -1.35 -6.91
C LEU A 72 -5.95 -2.45 -7.34
N PRO A 73 -6.23 -3.17 -8.44
CA PRO A 73 -5.26 -4.05 -9.08
C PRO A 73 -4.21 -3.19 -9.80
N TYR A 74 -3.12 -2.87 -9.10
CA TYR A 74 -2.12 -1.92 -9.60
C TYR A 74 -1.44 -2.35 -10.91
N ASP A 75 -1.31 -3.65 -11.15
CA ASP A 75 -0.82 -4.22 -12.40
C ASP A 75 -1.72 -3.84 -13.59
N VAL A 76 -3.04 -3.97 -13.43
CA VAL A 76 -4.01 -3.55 -14.47
C VAL A 76 -4.02 -2.04 -14.66
N ILE A 77 -3.79 -1.27 -13.59
CA ILE A 77 -3.67 0.20 -13.69
C ILE A 77 -2.39 0.59 -14.44
N GLU A 78 -1.28 -0.12 -14.21
CA GLU A 78 0.00 0.11 -14.90
C GLU A 78 -0.14 -0.09 -16.42
N ASP A 79 -0.91 -1.09 -16.88
CA ASP A 79 -1.21 -1.29 -18.30
C ASP A 79 -1.90 -0.06 -18.94
N VAL A 80 -2.82 0.59 -18.21
CA VAL A 80 -3.49 1.81 -18.68
C VAL A 80 -2.52 2.99 -18.70
N VAL A 81 -1.65 3.09 -17.69
CA VAL A 81 -0.58 4.12 -17.64
C VAL A 81 0.37 3.96 -18.82
N ASP A 82 0.75 2.74 -19.18
CA ASP A 82 1.63 2.47 -20.32
C ASP A 82 0.98 2.90 -21.65
N ILE A 83 -0.34 2.77 -21.79
CA ILE A 83 -1.07 3.31 -22.95
C ILE A 83 -1.10 4.84 -22.94
N LEU A 84 -1.29 5.47 -21.78
CA LEU A 84 -1.15 6.92 -21.66
C LEU A 84 0.25 7.39 -22.07
N THR A 85 1.30 6.70 -21.63
CA THR A 85 2.69 6.99 -21.99
C THR A 85 2.91 6.81 -23.50
N TYR A 86 2.41 5.72 -24.09
CA TYR A 86 2.46 5.52 -25.54
C TYR A 86 1.75 6.66 -26.29
N GLY A 87 0.55 7.03 -25.85
CA GLY A 87 -0.23 8.11 -26.43
C GLY A 87 0.44 9.48 -26.30
N ALA A 88 1.04 9.77 -25.15
CA ALA A 88 1.78 11.01 -24.91
C ALA A 88 3.02 11.12 -25.82
N ASN A 89 3.79 10.03 -25.93
CA ASN A 89 4.95 9.98 -26.84
C ASN A 89 4.55 10.17 -28.32
N LYS A 90 3.38 9.67 -28.72
CA LYS A 90 2.92 9.71 -30.12
C LYS A 90 2.16 10.99 -30.48
N TYR A 91 1.33 11.51 -29.58
CA TYR A 91 0.37 12.58 -29.85
C TYR A 91 0.56 13.81 -28.97
N GLY A 92 1.49 13.79 -28.02
CA GLY A 92 1.71 14.82 -27.02
C GLY A 92 0.87 14.64 -25.75
N ASP A 93 1.37 15.23 -24.67
CA ASP A 93 0.74 15.16 -23.34
C ASP A 93 -0.71 15.66 -23.38
N ASN A 94 -1.61 14.87 -22.78
CA ASN A 94 -3.03 15.20 -22.64
C ASN A 94 -3.77 15.54 -23.95
N ASN A 95 -3.19 15.22 -25.12
CA ASN A 95 -3.85 15.46 -26.40
C ASN A 95 -5.20 14.73 -26.49
N TRP A 96 -5.34 13.63 -25.76
CA TRP A 96 -6.56 12.84 -25.69
C TRP A 96 -7.79 13.64 -25.22
N GLN A 97 -7.60 14.69 -24.42
CA GLN A 97 -8.70 15.53 -23.90
C GLN A 97 -9.40 16.33 -25.00
N LYS A 98 -8.71 16.58 -26.11
CA LYS A 98 -9.20 17.40 -27.25
C LYS A 98 -9.90 16.57 -28.32
N VAL A 99 -9.93 15.24 -28.16
CA VAL A 99 -10.50 14.32 -29.14
C VAL A 99 -11.97 14.11 -28.84
N ASP A 100 -12.80 14.11 -29.88
CA ASP A 100 -14.24 13.83 -29.76
C ASP A 100 -14.51 12.48 -29.09
N THR A 101 -15.47 12.46 -28.14
CA THR A 101 -15.86 11.28 -27.35
C THR A 101 -16.28 10.10 -28.22
N ASP A 102 -16.96 10.32 -29.34
CA ASP A 102 -17.42 9.25 -30.23
C ASP A 102 -16.25 8.50 -30.87
N ARG A 103 -15.08 9.16 -31.00
CA ARG A 103 -13.87 8.48 -31.48
C ARG A 103 -13.35 7.46 -30.46
N TYR A 104 -13.48 7.74 -29.17
CA TYR A 104 -13.14 6.79 -28.11
C TYR A 104 -14.16 5.67 -27.99
N VAL A 105 -15.45 5.94 -28.18
CA VAL A 105 -16.49 4.90 -28.23
C VAL A 105 -16.18 3.92 -29.37
N ALA A 106 -15.88 4.43 -30.56
CA ALA A 106 -15.53 3.60 -31.70
C ALA A 106 -14.20 2.83 -31.48
N ALA A 107 -13.19 3.45 -30.86
CA ALA A 107 -11.92 2.80 -30.54
C ALA A 107 -12.09 1.68 -29.51
N LEU A 108 -12.83 1.94 -28.43
CA LEU A 108 -13.18 0.95 -27.41
C LEU A 108 -13.78 -0.30 -28.03
N TRP A 109 -14.79 -0.14 -28.91
CA TRP A 109 -15.42 -1.27 -29.58
C TRP A 109 -14.47 -2.02 -30.52
N ARG A 110 -13.56 -1.34 -31.23
CA ARG A 110 -12.56 -2.02 -32.07
C ARG A 110 -11.59 -2.87 -31.25
N HIS A 111 -11.06 -2.35 -30.14
CA HIS A 111 -10.16 -3.14 -29.28
C HIS A 111 -10.91 -4.28 -28.59
N PHE A 112 -12.13 -4.03 -28.10
CA PHE A 112 -12.94 -5.07 -27.47
C PHE A 112 -13.31 -6.18 -28.47
N ALA A 113 -13.70 -5.83 -29.69
CA ALA A 113 -14.00 -6.80 -30.74
C ALA A 113 -12.78 -7.65 -31.11
N ALA A 114 -11.61 -7.02 -31.31
CA ALA A 114 -10.36 -7.70 -31.63
C ALA A 114 -9.99 -8.74 -30.56
N TRP A 115 -10.01 -8.34 -29.28
CA TRP A 115 -9.84 -9.24 -28.15
C TRP A 115 -10.86 -10.37 -28.15
N ARG A 116 -12.14 -10.03 -28.35
CA ARG A 116 -13.22 -11.01 -28.32
C ARG A 116 -13.10 -12.06 -29.44
N THR A 117 -12.43 -11.71 -30.53
CA THR A 117 -12.12 -12.60 -31.67
C THR A 117 -10.75 -13.28 -31.59
N GLY A 118 -9.99 -13.09 -30.50
CA GLY A 118 -8.75 -13.81 -30.21
C GLY A 118 -7.45 -13.06 -30.51
N GLU A 119 -7.49 -11.77 -30.86
CA GLU A 119 -6.27 -10.94 -30.91
C GLU A 119 -5.97 -10.41 -29.50
N GLU A 120 -4.84 -10.79 -28.90
CA GLU A 120 -4.46 -10.32 -27.56
C GLU A 120 -3.81 -8.92 -27.60
N LEU A 121 -2.93 -8.69 -28.56
CA LEU A 121 -2.11 -7.48 -28.66
C LEU A 121 -2.50 -6.65 -29.88
N ASP A 122 -2.63 -5.34 -29.65
CA ASP A 122 -2.79 -4.35 -30.70
C ASP A 122 -1.52 -4.25 -31.56
N LYS A 123 -1.67 -4.36 -32.87
CA LYS A 123 -0.55 -4.44 -33.83
C LYS A 123 0.28 -3.16 -33.91
N GLU A 124 -0.31 -2.01 -33.57
CA GLU A 124 0.36 -0.72 -33.64
C GLU A 124 1.26 -0.49 -32.43
N SER A 125 0.71 -0.73 -31.24
CA SER A 125 1.37 -0.44 -29.96
C SER A 125 2.10 -1.62 -29.34
N GLY A 126 1.77 -2.85 -29.75
CA GLY A 126 2.22 -4.08 -29.09
C GLY A 126 1.62 -4.31 -27.71
N LYS A 127 0.57 -3.55 -27.32
CA LYS A 127 -0.05 -3.59 -25.99
C LYS A 127 -1.39 -4.31 -26.01
N HIS A 128 -1.82 -4.81 -24.86
CA HIS A 128 -3.02 -5.62 -24.76
C HIS A 128 -4.30 -4.86 -25.15
N HIS A 129 -5.19 -5.50 -25.91
CA HIS A 129 -6.43 -4.88 -26.39
C HIS A 129 -7.36 -4.44 -25.24
N LEU A 130 -7.46 -5.21 -24.15
CA LEU A 130 -8.29 -4.81 -23.00
C LEU A 130 -7.75 -3.58 -22.28
N ALA A 131 -6.43 -3.39 -22.24
CA ALA A 131 -5.85 -2.18 -21.66
C ALA A 131 -6.25 -0.95 -22.48
N HIS A 132 -6.24 -1.05 -23.82
CA HIS A 132 -6.76 -0.01 -24.71
C HIS A 132 -8.24 0.24 -24.48
N ALA A 133 -9.04 -0.80 -24.35
CA ALA A 133 -10.46 -0.65 -24.06
C ALA A 133 -10.69 0.06 -22.71
N LEU A 134 -9.95 -0.30 -21.66
CA LEU A 134 -10.01 0.36 -20.36
C LEU A 134 -9.61 1.84 -20.45
N CYS A 135 -8.52 2.15 -21.15
CA CYS A 135 -8.04 3.52 -21.34
C CYS A 135 -9.07 4.37 -22.11
N ASN A 136 -9.67 3.82 -23.16
CA ASN A 136 -10.74 4.50 -23.91
C ASN A 136 -11.98 4.75 -23.03
N LEU A 137 -12.38 3.77 -22.20
CA LEU A 137 -13.49 3.94 -21.27
C LEU A 137 -13.20 5.01 -20.21
N MET A 138 -11.97 5.06 -19.72
CA MET A 138 -11.50 6.10 -18.79
C MET A 138 -11.59 7.49 -19.45
N PHE A 139 -11.18 7.64 -20.71
CA PHE A 139 -11.32 8.90 -21.44
C PHE A 139 -12.77 9.33 -21.60
N ILE A 140 -13.66 8.41 -22.00
CA ILE A 140 -15.09 8.68 -22.10
C ILE A 140 -15.64 9.15 -20.75
N ASN A 141 -15.38 8.41 -19.67
CA ASN A 141 -15.84 8.77 -18.33
C ASN A 141 -15.28 10.11 -17.84
N TRP A 142 -14.02 10.42 -18.17
CA TRP A 142 -13.45 11.72 -17.85
C TRP A 142 -14.17 12.83 -18.62
N GLN A 143 -14.41 12.67 -19.92
CA GLN A 143 -15.11 13.66 -20.73
C GLN A 143 -16.54 13.87 -20.25
N GLU A 144 -17.29 12.82 -19.91
CA GLU A 144 -18.62 12.94 -19.31
C GLU A 144 -18.62 13.78 -18.03
N LYS A 145 -17.60 13.64 -17.18
CA LYS A 145 -17.47 14.40 -15.93
C LYS A 145 -17.11 15.88 -16.14
N HIS A 146 -16.54 16.23 -17.28
CA HIS A 146 -16.11 17.59 -17.63
C HIS A 146 -16.92 18.16 -18.81
N LYS A 147 -18.07 17.57 -19.12
CA LYS A 147 -18.97 18.09 -20.14
C LYS A 147 -19.53 19.44 -19.68
N GLY A 148 -19.19 20.50 -20.39
CA GLY A 148 -19.70 21.85 -20.15
C GLY A 148 -18.77 22.75 -19.33
N ASP A 149 -17.58 22.29 -18.98
CA ASP A 149 -16.46 23.13 -18.54
C ASP A 149 -15.78 23.83 -19.74
#